data_AF-A0AAU1IN74-F1
#
_entry.id   AF-A0AAU1IN74-F1
#
_cell.length_a   1.000
_cell.length_b   1.000
_cell.length_c   1.000
_cell.angle_alpha   90.00
_cell.angle_beta   90.00
_cell.angle_gamma   90.00
#
_symmetry.space_group_name_H-M   'P 1'
#
loop_
_entity.id
_entity.type
_entity.pdbx_description
1 polymer ?
#
loop_
_entity_poly.entity_id
_entity_poly.type
_entity_poly.pdbx_seq_one_letter_code
_entity_poly.pdbx_strand_id
1 'polypeptide(L)'
;MKGGNDMAWCTIADVLRITQVSVEQENIEAAQALIEAFADTTEESSDAGLISSKNLRYLKLAVAYQAAWLTQHPDAYTTLDVRSVTTDGMSWTVDNPQAGVLAPLARMMIRRLSWMRNRSVYIRRGNRATNYVPPTLNTTNADLDDLRSDWRPLDC
;
A
#
# COMPACT_ATOMS: atom_id res chain seq x y z
N MET A 1 -20.23 2.32 -25.48
CA MET A 1 -18.91 2.73 -26.01
C MET A 1 -18.10 3.32 -24.86
N LYS A 2 -17.18 2.54 -24.25
CA LYS A 2 -16.17 3.10 -23.34
C LYS A 2 -15.21 3.89 -24.22
N GLY A 3 -15.33 5.21 -24.21
CA GLY A 3 -14.42 6.09 -24.93
C GLY A 3 -13.08 6.16 -24.21
N GLY A 4 -12.01 5.85 -24.95
CA GLY A 4 -10.67 6.37 -24.73
C GLY A 4 -9.82 5.72 -23.64
N ASN A 5 -8.89 4.86 -24.07
CA ASN A 5 -7.54 4.63 -23.53
C ASN A 5 -7.26 5.10 -22.10
N ASP A 6 -7.81 4.39 -21.11
CA ASP A 6 -7.35 4.52 -19.73
C ASP A 6 -6.97 3.11 -19.26
N MET A 7 -5.96 2.54 -19.92
CA MET A 7 -5.36 1.24 -19.55
C MET A 7 -4.63 1.31 -18.21
N ALA A 8 -4.59 2.50 -17.58
CA ALA A 8 -3.84 2.74 -16.37
C ALA A 8 -4.72 2.92 -15.13
N TRP A 9 -4.28 2.38 -13.98
CA TRP A 9 -4.99 2.57 -12.69
C TRP A 9 -5.08 4.03 -12.24
N CYS A 10 -4.29 4.91 -12.84
CA CYS A 10 -4.22 6.32 -12.51
C CYS A 10 -4.24 7.17 -13.78
N THR A 11 -5.02 8.26 -13.75
CA THR A 11 -5.08 9.24 -14.83
C THR A 11 -4.08 10.38 -14.61
N ILE A 12 -3.79 11.15 -15.65
CA ILE A 12 -2.97 12.39 -15.55
C ILE A 12 -3.54 13.35 -14.49
N ALA A 13 -4.86 13.53 -14.47
CA ALA A 13 -5.52 14.40 -13.52
C ALA A 13 -5.36 13.91 -12.06
N ASP A 14 -5.37 12.59 -11.85
CA ASP A 14 -5.12 12.02 -10.53
C ASP A 14 -3.67 12.20 -10.08
N VAL A 15 -2.70 12.03 -10.97
CA VAL A 15 -1.28 12.26 -10.66
C VAL A 15 -1.08 13.71 -10.21
N LEU A 16 -1.61 14.67 -10.98
CA LEU A 16 -1.54 16.09 -10.64
C LEU A 16 -2.21 16.37 -9.29
N ARG A 17 -3.40 15.80 -9.04
CA ARG A 17 -4.10 15.98 -7.77
C ARG A 17 -3.34 15.43 -6.56
N ILE A 18 -2.70 14.27 -6.71
CA ILE A 18 -2.02 13.57 -5.60
C ILE A 18 -0.62 14.12 -5.34
N THR A 19 0.16 14.34 -6.40
CA THR A 19 1.59 14.65 -6.32
C THR A 19 1.90 16.12 -6.58
N GLN A 20 0.95 16.88 -7.14
CA GLN A 20 1.14 18.26 -7.60
C GLN A 20 2.21 18.41 -8.68
N VAL A 21 2.54 17.31 -9.37
CA VAL A 21 3.49 17.27 -10.49
C VAL A 21 2.70 17.00 -11.78
N SER A 22 2.97 17.79 -12.82
CA SER A 22 2.47 17.54 -14.17
C SER A 22 3.29 16.43 -14.82
N VAL A 23 2.60 15.44 -15.37
CA VAL A 23 3.23 14.26 -15.96
C VAL A 23 2.55 13.94 -17.29
N GLU A 24 3.33 13.50 -18.28
CA GLU A 24 2.82 13.07 -19.58
C GLU A 24 2.31 11.61 -19.55
N GLN A 25 1.47 11.24 -20.51
CA GLN A 25 0.85 9.92 -20.57
C GLN A 25 1.87 8.78 -20.61
N GLU A 26 2.96 8.95 -21.37
CA GLU A 26 4.04 7.95 -21.52
C GLU A 26 4.68 7.58 -20.17
N ASN A 27 4.84 8.56 -19.28
CA ASN A 27 5.39 8.34 -17.94
C ASN A 27 4.44 7.53 -17.05
N ILE A 28 3.12 7.67 -17.25
CA ILE A 28 2.11 6.90 -16.51
C ILE A 28 2.13 5.44 -16.97
N GLU A 29 2.22 5.21 -18.28
CA GLU A 29 2.31 3.88 -18.88
C GLU A 29 3.59 3.16 -18.43
N ALA A 30 4.73 3.84 -18.47
CA ALA A 30 6.00 3.32 -17.97
C ALA A 30 5.97 3.04 -16.45
N ALA A 31 5.36 3.95 -15.68
CA ALA A 31 5.17 3.76 -14.25
C ALA A 31 4.27 2.55 -13.96
N GLN A 32 3.18 2.37 -14.72
CA GLN A 32 2.30 1.23 -14.55
C GLN A 32 3.02 -0.09 -14.79
N ALA A 33 3.74 -0.23 -15.91
CA ALA A 33 4.48 -1.45 -16.22
C ALA A 33 5.47 -1.83 -15.10
N LEU A 34 6.14 -0.84 -14.51
CA LEU A 34 7.00 -1.07 -13.34
C LEU A 34 6.19 -1.54 -12.13
N ILE A 35 5.08 -0.87 -11.79
CA ILE A 35 4.27 -1.25 -10.63
C ILE A 35 3.68 -2.66 -10.81
N GLU A 36 3.23 -3.03 -12.00
CA GLU A 36 2.74 -4.38 -12.29
C GLU A 36 3.82 -5.44 -12.05
N ALA A 37 5.05 -5.19 -12.52
CA ALA A 37 6.19 -6.09 -12.30
C ALA A 37 6.56 -6.25 -10.81
N PHE A 38 6.46 -5.18 -10.01
CA PHE A 38 6.77 -5.24 -8.57
C PHE A 38 5.61 -5.74 -7.70
N ALA A 39 4.37 -5.53 -8.12
CA ALA A 39 3.18 -5.91 -7.38
C ALA A 39 2.68 -7.32 -7.72
N ASP A 40 3.23 -7.95 -8.76
CA ASP A 40 2.83 -9.28 -9.26
C ASP A 40 1.32 -9.33 -9.58
N THR A 41 0.83 -8.28 -10.24
CA THR A 41 -0.57 -8.15 -10.64
C THR A 41 -0.67 -7.27 -11.88
N THR A 42 -1.68 -7.51 -12.71
CA THR A 42 -1.96 -6.75 -13.92
C THR A 42 -3.28 -5.98 -13.80
N GLU A 43 -3.45 -4.96 -14.65
CA GLU A 43 -4.72 -4.25 -14.81
C GLU A 43 -5.89 -5.20 -15.12
N GLU A 44 -5.68 -6.21 -15.97
CA GLU A 44 -6.70 -7.21 -16.31
C GLU A 44 -7.29 -7.91 -15.07
N SER A 45 -6.46 -8.19 -14.06
CA SER A 45 -6.91 -8.77 -12.78
C SER A 45 -7.80 -7.81 -11.99
N SER A 46 -7.54 -6.51 -12.11
CA SER A 46 -8.38 -5.47 -11.52
C SER A 46 -9.72 -5.33 -12.25
N ASP A 47 -9.71 -5.41 -13.58
CA ASP A 47 -10.89 -5.34 -14.45
C ASP A 47 -11.79 -6.57 -14.31
N ALA A 48 -11.20 -7.74 -14.07
CA ALA A 48 -11.90 -8.96 -13.71
C ALA A 48 -12.50 -8.92 -12.28
N GLY A 49 -12.27 -7.85 -11.52
CA GLY A 49 -12.81 -7.67 -10.17
C GLY A 49 -12.14 -8.55 -9.10
N LEU A 50 -10.96 -9.12 -9.39
CA LEU A 50 -10.23 -9.98 -8.45
C LEU A 50 -9.51 -9.16 -7.36
N ILE A 51 -9.27 -7.88 -7.61
CA ILE A 51 -8.58 -6.97 -6.70
C ILE A 51 -9.59 -6.20 -5.85
N SER A 52 -9.44 -6.28 -4.52
CA SER A 52 -10.24 -5.47 -3.58
C SER A 52 -10.04 -3.97 -3.81
N SER A 53 -11.11 -3.18 -3.68
CA SER A 53 -11.10 -1.71 -3.80
C SER A 53 -10.03 -1.02 -2.93
N LYS A 54 -9.73 -1.58 -1.75
CA LYS A 54 -8.66 -1.08 -0.88
C LYS A 54 -7.28 -1.22 -1.54
N ASN A 55 -7.00 -2.36 -2.16
CA ASN A 55 -5.73 -2.61 -2.84
C ASN A 55 -5.63 -1.78 -4.12
N LEU A 56 -6.72 -1.66 -4.88
CA LEU A 56 -6.78 -0.80 -6.06
C LEU A 56 -6.41 0.65 -5.72
N ARG A 57 -6.91 1.18 -4.60
CA ARG A 57 -6.51 2.51 -4.11
C ARG A 57 -4.99 2.62 -3.87
N TYR A 58 -4.35 1.59 -3.32
CA TYR A 58 -2.90 1.61 -3.10
C TYR A 58 -2.13 1.49 -4.41
N LEU A 59 -2.59 0.68 -5.36
CA LEU A 59 -2.00 0.58 -6.70
C LEU A 59 -2.06 1.91 -7.44
N LYS A 60 -3.23 2.57 -7.43
CA LYS A 60 -3.40 3.92 -7.99
C LYS A 60 -2.43 4.94 -7.39
N LEU A 61 -2.27 4.94 -6.06
CA LEU A 61 -1.30 5.81 -5.38
C LEU A 61 0.14 5.46 -5.77
N ALA A 62 0.47 4.17 -5.88
CA ALA A 62 1.80 3.72 -6.24
C ALA A 62 2.19 4.17 -7.66
N VAL A 63 1.28 4.02 -8.63
CA VAL A 63 1.48 4.52 -10.01
C VAL A 63 1.66 6.03 -10.00
N ALA A 64 0.84 6.79 -9.28
CA ALA A 64 0.96 8.25 -9.21
C ALA A 64 2.33 8.70 -8.66
N TYR A 65 2.80 8.07 -7.59
CA TYR A 65 4.11 8.41 -7.03
C TYR A 65 5.26 7.98 -7.94
N GLN A 66 5.16 6.83 -8.62
CA GLN A 66 6.18 6.39 -9.55
C GLN A 66 6.28 7.32 -10.77
N ALA A 67 5.13 7.70 -11.35
CA ALA A 67 5.08 8.59 -12.49
C ALA A 67 5.69 9.97 -12.17
N ALA A 68 5.38 10.54 -11.00
CA ALA A 68 5.98 11.80 -10.55
C ALA A 68 7.47 11.68 -10.20
N TRP A 69 7.95 10.49 -9.86
CA TRP A 69 9.35 10.27 -9.52
C TRP A 69 10.22 10.11 -10.77
N LEU A 70 9.70 9.46 -11.81
CA LEU A 70 10.37 9.30 -13.10
C LEU A 70 10.70 10.65 -13.77
N THR A 71 9.84 11.66 -13.63
CA THR A 71 10.12 13.00 -14.18
C THR A 71 11.32 13.69 -13.53
N GLN A 72 11.61 13.35 -12.27
CA GLN A 72 12.75 13.89 -11.52
C GLN A 72 14.00 13.03 -11.65
N HIS A 73 13.86 11.77 -12.08
CA HIS A 73 14.93 10.78 -12.18
C HIS A 73 14.89 10.08 -13.55
N PRO A 74 15.19 10.80 -14.66
CA PRO A 74 15.18 10.22 -16.00
C PRO A 74 16.19 9.09 -16.18
N ASP A 75 17.25 9.07 -15.37
CA ASP A 75 18.31 8.05 -15.39
C ASP A 75 17.95 6.76 -14.65
N ALA A 76 16.72 6.66 -14.11
CA ALA A 76 16.26 5.50 -13.36
C ALA A 76 16.34 4.17 -14.14
N TYR A 77 16.28 4.22 -15.47
CA TYR A 77 16.38 3.03 -16.33
C TYR A 77 17.81 2.69 -16.75
N THR A 78 18.77 3.61 -16.58
CA THR A 78 20.09 3.53 -17.22
C THR A 78 21.26 3.40 -16.23
N THR A 79 21.11 3.76 -14.95
CA THR A 79 22.26 3.97 -14.03
C THR A 79 22.20 3.26 -12.66
N LEU A 80 21.68 2.04 -12.57
CA LEU A 80 21.44 1.39 -11.27
C LEU A 80 22.40 0.25 -10.88
N ASP A 81 23.71 0.49 -10.95
CA ASP A 81 24.67 -0.26 -10.14
C ASP A 81 25.70 0.67 -9.48
N VAL A 82 25.22 1.53 -8.58
CA VAL A 82 26.07 2.41 -7.77
C VAL A 82 26.13 1.87 -6.34
N ARG A 83 27.25 1.22 -5.99
CA ARG A 83 27.45 0.53 -4.69
C ARG A 83 27.75 1.47 -3.52
N SER A 84 28.37 2.61 -3.77
CA SER A 84 28.66 3.63 -2.76
C SER A 84 29.00 4.96 -3.43
N VAL A 85 28.37 6.04 -2.97
CA VAL A 85 28.78 7.41 -3.33
C VAL A 85 29.34 8.08 -2.08
N THR A 86 30.54 8.60 -2.20
CA THR A 86 31.21 9.34 -1.13
C THR A 86 31.56 10.71 -1.68
N THR A 87 30.88 11.75 -1.19
CA THR A 87 31.14 13.13 -1.59
C THR A 87 31.34 13.95 -0.33
N ASP A 88 32.49 14.60 -0.24
CA ASP A 88 32.92 15.54 0.82
C ASP A 88 32.22 15.38 2.19
N GLY A 89 32.51 14.27 2.87
CA GLY A 89 32.03 13.99 4.23
C GLY A 89 30.65 13.30 4.34
N MET A 90 29.90 13.16 3.25
CA MET A 90 28.66 12.39 3.20
C MET A 90 28.90 11.03 2.54
N SER A 91 28.62 9.97 3.30
CA SER A 91 28.60 8.60 2.78
C SER A 91 27.15 8.17 2.59
N TRP A 92 26.80 7.80 1.35
CA TRP A 92 25.51 7.19 1.05
C TRP A 92 25.73 5.73 0.66
N THR A 93 25.21 4.82 1.47
CA THR A 93 25.24 3.38 1.21
C THR A 93 23.83 2.93 0.81
N VAL A 94 23.69 2.46 -0.43
CA VAL A 94 22.43 1.90 -0.90
C VAL A 94 22.38 0.43 -0.47
N ASP A 95 21.50 0.09 0.46
CA ASP A 95 21.38 -1.26 1.04
C ASP A 95 20.81 -2.30 0.04
N ASN A 96 20.12 -1.85 -1.02
CA ASN A 96 19.55 -2.73 -2.04
C ASN A 96 19.75 -2.12 -3.45
N PRO A 97 20.32 -2.85 -4.43
CA PRO A 97 20.51 -2.36 -5.80
C PRO A 97 19.20 -1.92 -6.48
N GLN A 98 18.05 -2.46 -6.06
CA GLN A 98 16.73 -2.04 -6.57
C GLN A 98 16.17 -0.77 -5.91
N ALA A 99 16.83 -0.22 -4.90
CA ALA A 99 16.33 0.95 -4.16
C ALA A 99 16.25 2.22 -5.00
N GLY A 100 16.93 2.25 -6.15
CA GLY A 100 16.85 3.34 -7.11
C GLY A 100 15.86 3.12 -8.27
N VAL A 101 15.22 1.95 -8.41
CA VAL A 101 14.27 1.71 -9.52
C VAL A 101 12.88 2.25 -9.18
N LEU A 102 12.47 2.06 -7.93
CA LEU A 102 11.12 2.34 -7.47
C LEU A 102 11.12 3.54 -6.53
N ALA A 103 10.18 4.46 -6.75
CA ALA A 103 9.97 5.60 -5.89
C ALA A 103 9.75 5.13 -4.44
N PRO A 104 10.34 5.82 -3.45
CA PRO A 104 10.25 5.39 -2.05
C PRO A 104 8.80 5.35 -1.56
N LEU A 105 7.97 6.30 -1.99
CA LEU A 105 6.54 6.34 -1.65
C LEU A 105 5.74 5.25 -2.37
N ALA A 106 6.06 4.95 -3.63
CA ALA A 106 5.46 3.83 -4.35
C ALA A 106 5.76 2.51 -3.62
N ARG A 107 7.01 2.30 -3.20
CA ARG A 107 7.43 1.13 -2.40
C ARG A 107 6.62 1.00 -1.10
N MET A 108 6.36 2.12 -0.42
CA MET A 108 5.54 2.11 0.80
C MET A 108 4.09 1.67 0.53
N MET A 109 3.53 1.99 -0.64
CA MET A 109 2.17 1.59 -1.00
C MET A 109 2.10 0.12 -1.42
N ILE A 110 3.05 -0.38 -2.21
CA ILE A 110 3.11 -1.80 -2.61
C ILE A 110 3.23 -2.72 -1.38
N ARG A 111 4.05 -2.36 -0.39
CA ARG A 111 4.19 -3.14 0.86
C ARG A 111 2.91 -3.23 1.69
N ARG A 112 1.88 -2.42 1.38
CA ARG A 112 0.57 -2.44 2.06
C ARG A 112 -0.45 -3.33 1.36
N LEU A 113 -0.14 -3.84 0.17
CA LEU A 113 -1.00 -4.77 -0.57
C LEU A 113 -1.24 -6.04 0.26
N SER A 114 -2.43 -6.60 0.12
CA SER A 114 -2.86 -7.69 0.99
C SER A 114 -2.03 -8.96 0.85
N TRP A 115 -1.48 -9.23 -0.35
CA TRP A 115 -0.69 -10.41 -0.67
C TRP A 115 0.82 -10.22 -0.43
N MET A 116 1.32 -8.98 -0.47
CA MET A 116 2.73 -8.67 -0.14
C MET A 116 3.04 -8.73 1.35
N ARG A 117 2.01 -8.73 2.20
CA ARG A 117 2.17 -8.75 3.66
C ARG A 117 2.05 -10.18 4.15
N ASN A 118 3.09 -10.70 4.80
CA ASN A 118 3.03 -11.94 5.57
C ASN A 118 1.99 -11.78 6.69
N ARG A 119 0.76 -12.23 6.44
CA ARG A 119 -0.29 -12.27 7.46
C ARG A 119 -0.23 -13.61 8.18
N SER A 120 0.69 -13.74 9.13
CA SER A 120 0.64 -14.85 10.10
C SER A 120 -0.55 -14.72 11.06
N VAL A 121 -1.15 -13.53 11.17
CA VAL A 121 -2.29 -13.26 12.04
C VAL A 121 -3.50 -12.87 11.20
N TYR A 122 -4.42 -13.81 11.02
CA TYR A 122 -5.74 -13.56 10.46
C TYR A 122 -6.62 -12.87 11.52
N ILE A 123 -6.69 -11.55 11.47
CA ILE A 123 -7.65 -10.79 12.27
C ILE A 123 -9.03 -11.01 11.64
N ARG A 124 -9.81 -11.92 12.23
CA ARG A 124 -11.23 -12.07 11.90
C ARG A 124 -11.88 -10.70 12.03
N ARG A 125 -12.55 -10.24 10.98
CA ARG A 125 -13.51 -9.14 11.14
C ARG A 125 -14.51 -9.64 12.15
N GLY A 126 -14.50 -9.07 13.35
CA GLY A 126 -15.52 -9.38 14.34
C GLY A 126 -16.86 -9.11 13.69
N ASN A 127 -17.63 -10.17 13.44
CA ASN A 127 -19.06 -9.99 13.30
C ASN A 127 -19.50 -9.36 14.61
N ARG A 128 -19.77 -8.04 14.58
CA ARG A 128 -20.63 -7.45 15.59
C ARG A 128 -21.92 -8.26 15.54
N ALA A 129 -22.25 -8.89 16.66
CA ALA A 129 -23.31 -9.89 16.84
C ALA A 129 -22.92 -11.33 16.45
N THR A 130 -22.06 -11.96 17.25
CA THR A 130 -22.38 -13.30 17.74
C THR A 130 -21.81 -13.42 19.14
N ASN A 131 -22.66 -13.74 20.11
CA ASN A 131 -22.32 -14.02 21.49
C ASN A 131 -21.43 -15.28 21.56
N TYR A 132 -20.19 -15.18 21.08
CA TYR A 132 -19.21 -16.23 21.23
C TYR A 132 -18.57 -16.07 22.61
N VAL A 133 -19.20 -16.71 23.59
CA VAL A 133 -18.57 -17.00 24.88
C VAL A 133 -17.65 -18.19 24.64
N PRO A 134 -16.30 -18.05 24.64
CA PRO A 134 -15.41 -19.20 24.58
C PRO A 134 -15.76 -20.21 25.67
N PRO A 135 -15.67 -21.53 25.39
CA PRO A 135 -16.05 -22.59 26.34
C PRO A 135 -15.16 -22.63 27.61
N THR A 136 -14.09 -21.84 27.64
CA THR A 136 -13.18 -21.67 28.78
C THR A 136 -13.53 -20.46 29.66
N LEU A 137 -14.52 -19.64 29.28
CA LEU A 137 -15.03 -18.59 30.15
C LEU A 137 -15.86 -19.24 31.27
N ASN A 138 -15.46 -18.97 32.51
CA ASN A 138 -16.17 -19.43 33.69
C ASN A 138 -17.43 -18.58 33.89
N THR A 139 -18.55 -19.02 33.31
CA THR A 139 -19.84 -18.31 33.40
C THR A 139 -20.58 -18.57 34.71
N THR A 140 -20.01 -19.35 35.62
CA THR A 140 -20.65 -19.82 36.86
C THR A 140 -20.11 -19.16 38.13
N ASN A 141 -18.91 -18.55 38.10
CA ASN A 141 -18.33 -17.86 39.25
C ASN A 141 -18.52 -16.35 39.13
N ALA A 142 -19.44 -15.80 39.93
CA ALA A 142 -19.77 -14.37 39.94
C ALA A 142 -18.60 -13.45 40.35
N ASP A 143 -17.60 -13.98 41.06
CA ASP A 143 -16.45 -13.20 41.56
C ASP A 143 -15.36 -12.95 40.49
N LEU A 144 -15.41 -13.63 39.35
CA LEU A 144 -14.45 -13.50 38.24
C LEU A 144 -15.03 -12.79 37.00
N ASP A 145 -16.27 -12.30 37.10
CA ASP A 145 -16.98 -11.69 35.99
C ASP A 145 -16.68 -10.19 35.89
N ASP A 146 -15.77 -9.81 34.98
CA ASP A 146 -15.45 -8.40 34.65
C ASP A 146 -16.61 -7.68 33.91
N LEU A 147 -17.76 -8.33 33.73
CA LEU A 147 -18.98 -7.74 33.14
C LEU A 147 -19.78 -6.84 34.11
N ARG A 148 -19.18 -6.38 35.21
CA ARG A 148 -19.79 -5.34 36.06
C ARG A 148 -19.91 -4.03 35.26
N SER A 149 -21.08 -3.82 34.66
CA SER A 149 -21.51 -2.53 34.10
C SER A 149 -21.81 -1.47 35.17
N ASP A 150 -21.63 -1.82 36.43
CA ASP A 150 -22.16 -1.08 37.57
C ASP A 150 -21.01 -0.49 38.38
N TRP A 151 -20.20 0.34 37.73
CA TRP A 151 -19.38 1.29 38.47
C TRP A 151 -20.33 2.31 39.11
N ARG A 152 -20.44 2.29 40.43
CA ARG A 152 -21.06 3.35 41.22
C ARG A 152 -19.97 4.01 42.05
N PRO A 153 -19.90 5.35 42.11
CA PRO A 153 -18.98 6.03 43.01
C PRO A 153 -19.31 5.60 44.44
N LEU A 154 -18.27 5.44 45.27
CA LEU A 154 -18.45 5.28 46.71
C LEU A 154 -18.96 6.63 47.23
N ASP A 155 -20.24 6.70 47.56
CA ASP A 155 -20.79 7.84 48.29
C ASP A 155 -20.03 7.95 49.62
N CYS A 156 -19.45 9.13 49.86
CA CYS A 156 -18.80 9.48 51.12
C CYS A 156 -19.80 9.93 52.17
#